data_AF-A0A660R036-F1
#
_entry.id   AF-A0A660R036-F1
#
_cell.length_a   1.000
_cell.length_b   1.000
_cell.length_c   1.000
_cell.angle_alpha   90.00
_cell.angle_beta   90.00
_cell.angle_gamma   90.00
#
_symmetry.space_group_name_H-M   'P 1'
#
loop_
_entity.id
_entity.type
_entity.pdbx_description
1 polymer ?
#
loop_
_entity_poly.entity_id
_entity_poly.type
_entity_poly.pdbx_seq_one_letter_code
_entity_poly.pdbx_strand_id
1 'polypeptide(L)'
;MPNEYNPEIHHRRSIRLKSHDYAGGGLYFVTICAHRDAGNIFAPPDVREMVGRIWVGASLVGVQGRHEACPYVAMPDHFHALIRIPRPVGAGLVPAQSLGDIVGAFKSLVVHEYIKGVKAGKWPRFPGKVWHRNYYECIVRNPEAEKKIGGYIRMNPWKCISHFGNGMRGIGNPALLNGSKIGVLCSRKVPPGCNLEPPPFDGAFLGGFHSPPEKQILDRLLERGDRIICCPAWGLKGMHIPEAWLPSLEANRMLVLEMKNPEGDLAAAEQRNRFVLKNAERRWIPHATPGGMLARLLAG
;
A
#
# COMPACT_ATOMS: atom_id res chain seq x y z
N MET A 1 48.87 0.88 -5.40
CA MET A 1 48.95 -0.46 -6.00
C MET A 1 47.65 -0.71 -6.75
N PRO A 2 47.66 -1.08 -8.04
CA PRO A 2 46.44 -1.36 -8.78
C PRO A 2 45.85 -2.68 -8.27
N ASN A 3 44.61 -2.66 -7.80
CA ASN A 3 43.90 -3.84 -7.33
C ASN A 3 43.63 -4.72 -8.55
N GLU A 4 44.40 -5.80 -8.72
CA GLU A 4 44.24 -6.76 -9.82
C GLU A 4 42.84 -7.38 -9.75
N TYR A 5 42.05 -7.13 -10.79
CA TYR A 5 40.71 -7.66 -10.96
C TYR A 5 40.80 -9.18 -11.15
N ASN A 6 40.35 -9.96 -10.16
CA ASN A 6 40.33 -11.41 -10.21
C ASN A 6 38.95 -11.93 -10.66
N PRO A 7 38.80 -12.44 -11.90
CA PRO A 7 37.52 -12.87 -12.48
C PRO A 7 36.94 -14.16 -11.85
N GLU A 8 37.72 -14.94 -11.10
CA GLU A 8 37.29 -16.18 -10.42
C GLU A 8 36.47 -15.89 -9.14
N ILE A 9 36.68 -14.73 -8.51
CA ILE A 9 35.97 -14.31 -7.29
C ILE A 9 34.87 -13.28 -7.60
N HIS A 10 35.03 -12.51 -8.68
CA HIS A 10 34.01 -11.59 -9.18
C HIS A 10 33.06 -12.29 -10.16
N HIS A 11 32.43 -13.37 -9.70
CA HIS A 11 31.34 -14.00 -10.42
C HIS A 11 30.11 -13.08 -10.46
N ARG A 12 30.05 -12.27 -11.52
CA ARG A 12 28.88 -11.50 -11.94
C ARG A 12 27.76 -12.47 -12.32
N ARG A 13 26.96 -12.90 -11.33
CA ARG A 13 25.75 -13.69 -11.59
C ARG A 13 24.68 -12.78 -12.21
N SER A 14 24.48 -12.93 -13.52
CA SER A 14 23.26 -12.45 -14.17
C SER A 14 22.07 -13.20 -13.55
N ILE A 15 21.10 -12.45 -13.02
CA ILE A 15 19.83 -13.00 -12.48
C ILE A 15 18.87 -13.36 -13.62
N ARG A 16 19.15 -12.91 -14.85
CA ARG A 16 18.36 -13.25 -16.03
C ARG A 16 18.37 -14.75 -16.26
N LEU A 17 17.20 -15.37 -16.37
CA LEU A 17 17.05 -16.78 -16.71
C LEU A 17 17.73 -17.03 -18.05
N LYS A 18 18.82 -17.82 -18.02
CA LYS A 18 19.59 -18.25 -19.21
C LYS A 18 18.76 -19.22 -20.06
N SER A 19 17.70 -18.74 -20.70
CA SER A 19 16.87 -19.45 -21.70
C SER A 19 15.56 -18.74 -22.04
N HIS A 20 15.23 -17.60 -21.41
CA HIS A 20 13.98 -16.91 -21.70
C HIS A 20 14.18 -15.81 -22.76
N ASP A 21 13.37 -15.87 -23.82
CA ASP A 21 13.32 -14.81 -24.82
C ASP A 21 12.50 -13.63 -24.28
N TYR A 22 13.21 -12.60 -23.80
CA TYR A 22 12.62 -11.37 -23.31
C TYR A 22 12.02 -10.49 -24.42
N ALA A 23 12.13 -10.90 -25.70
CA ALA A 23 11.46 -10.26 -26.83
C ALA A 23 10.09 -10.91 -27.17
N GLY A 24 9.72 -12.02 -26.51
CA GLY A 24 8.56 -12.85 -26.85
C GLY A 24 7.24 -12.52 -26.16
N GLY A 25 7.11 -11.33 -25.56
CA GLY A 25 5.93 -10.90 -24.80
C GLY A 25 5.70 -11.66 -23.47
N GLY A 26 4.99 -11.06 -22.52
CA GLY A 26 4.74 -11.63 -21.21
C GLY A 26 4.41 -10.60 -20.14
N LEU A 27 4.08 -11.07 -18.93
CA LEU A 27 3.87 -10.21 -17.77
C LEU A 27 5.06 -10.36 -16.80
N TYR A 28 5.64 -9.23 -16.39
CA TYR A 28 6.84 -9.19 -15.56
C TYR A 28 6.58 -8.38 -14.30
N PHE A 29 6.93 -8.94 -13.14
CA PHE A 29 7.06 -8.19 -11.91
C PHE A 29 8.49 -7.67 -11.80
N VAL A 30 8.65 -6.35 -11.66
CA VAL A 30 9.95 -5.71 -11.50
C VAL A 30 10.10 -5.06 -10.13
N THR A 31 11.32 -5.11 -9.60
CA THR A 31 11.74 -4.33 -8.43
C THR A 31 12.98 -3.52 -8.79
N ILE A 32 12.87 -2.20 -8.66
CA ILE A 32 13.92 -1.25 -8.99
C ILE A 32 14.37 -0.55 -7.70
N CYS A 33 15.53 -0.93 -7.19
CA CYS A 33 16.04 -0.37 -5.93
C CYS A 33 16.71 0.99 -6.15
N ALA A 34 16.46 1.93 -5.23
CA ALA A 34 17.26 3.13 -5.07
C ALA A 34 18.70 2.73 -4.72
N HIS A 35 19.67 3.52 -5.17
CA HIS A 35 21.06 3.30 -4.81
C HIS A 35 21.19 3.37 -3.29
N ARG A 36 21.95 2.44 -2.69
CA ARG A 36 22.23 2.41 -1.24
C ARG A 36 22.59 3.79 -0.64
N ASP A 37 23.40 4.57 -1.34
CA ASP A 37 23.80 5.91 -0.86
C ASP A 37 22.68 6.97 -0.99
N ALA A 38 21.69 6.76 -1.87
CA ALA A 38 20.50 7.60 -1.97
C ALA A 38 19.50 7.35 -0.83
N GLY A 39 19.59 6.21 -0.15
CA GLY A 39 18.71 5.83 0.95
C GLY A 39 17.23 5.92 0.58
N ASN A 40 16.45 6.57 1.44
CA ASN A 40 15.00 6.74 1.30
C ASN A 40 14.64 7.93 0.39
N ILE A 41 15.25 8.03 -0.78
CA ILE A 41 15.10 9.16 -1.71
C ILE A 41 13.66 9.39 -2.17
N PHE A 42 12.81 8.36 -2.13
CA PHE A 42 11.39 8.43 -2.47
C PHE A 42 10.50 8.50 -1.21
N ALA A 43 11.03 8.80 -0.02
CA ALA A 43 10.22 9.02 1.17
C ALA A 43 9.33 10.27 1.12
N PRO A 44 9.71 11.39 0.47
CA PRO A 44 8.83 12.53 0.34
C PRO A 44 7.59 12.21 -0.51
N PRO A 45 6.36 12.58 -0.07
CA PRO A 45 5.13 12.29 -0.80
C PRO A 45 5.09 12.85 -2.23
N ASP A 46 5.59 14.07 -2.40
CA ASP A 46 5.69 14.77 -3.67
C ASP A 46 6.70 14.12 -4.64
N VAL A 47 7.79 13.55 -4.11
CA VAL A 47 8.71 12.72 -4.90
C VAL A 47 8.00 11.43 -5.36
N ARG A 48 7.24 10.75 -4.50
CA ARG A 48 6.47 9.55 -4.91
C ARG A 48 5.42 9.88 -5.96
N GLU A 49 4.73 11.00 -5.81
CA GLU A 49 3.77 11.49 -6.80
C GLU A 49 4.44 11.74 -8.14
N MET A 50 5.63 12.39 -8.14
CA MET A 50 6.43 12.57 -9.35
C MET A 50 6.81 11.23 -10.00
N VAL A 51 7.29 10.26 -9.21
CA VAL A 51 7.64 8.92 -9.72
C VAL A 51 6.42 8.22 -10.33
N GLY A 52 5.26 8.30 -9.67
CA GLY A 52 4.01 7.74 -10.17
C GLY A 52 3.55 8.40 -11.47
N ARG A 53 3.61 9.73 -11.55
CA ARG A 53 3.28 10.49 -12.77
C ARG A 53 4.19 10.11 -13.93
N ILE A 54 5.49 9.92 -13.69
CA ILE A 54 6.43 9.46 -14.73
C ILE A 54 6.11 8.03 -15.13
N TRP A 55 5.83 7.14 -14.18
CA TRP A 55 5.47 5.76 -14.49
C TRP A 55 4.23 5.70 -15.38
N VAL A 56 3.16 6.40 -14.99
CA VAL A 56 1.92 6.50 -15.75
C VAL A 56 2.16 7.18 -17.10
N GLY A 57 2.87 8.30 -17.15
CA GLY A 57 3.16 9.04 -18.39
C GLY A 57 4.04 8.26 -19.37
N ALA A 58 5.08 7.58 -18.89
CA ALA A 58 5.88 6.67 -19.71
C ALA A 58 5.03 5.48 -20.18
N SER A 59 4.22 4.89 -19.31
CA SER A 59 3.34 3.77 -19.65
C SER A 59 2.22 4.16 -20.63
N LEU A 60 1.76 5.41 -20.60
CA LEU A 60 0.63 5.91 -21.41
C LEU A 60 1.06 6.64 -22.68
N VAL A 61 2.26 7.22 -22.76
CA VAL A 61 2.63 8.19 -23.81
C VAL A 61 3.92 7.83 -24.56
N GLY A 62 4.70 6.83 -24.15
CA GLY A 62 5.81 6.36 -24.97
C GLY A 62 6.37 5.05 -24.45
N VAL A 63 6.30 3.95 -25.19
CA VAL A 63 6.82 3.87 -26.55
C VAL A 63 6.04 2.78 -27.32
N GLN A 64 5.42 3.11 -28.46
CA GLN A 64 4.88 2.22 -29.51
C GLN A 64 4.20 0.86 -29.11
N GLY A 65 3.52 0.81 -27.98
CA GLY A 65 2.70 -0.32 -27.58
C GLY A 65 1.72 0.11 -26.50
N ARG A 66 0.43 -0.21 -26.67
CA ARG A 66 -0.55 -0.01 -25.59
C ARG A 66 -0.19 -0.97 -24.45
N HIS A 67 0.45 -0.47 -23.41
CA HIS A 67 0.61 -1.19 -22.16
C HIS A 67 -0.61 -0.84 -21.28
N GLU A 68 -1.38 -1.84 -20.86
CA GLU A 68 -2.38 -1.63 -19.82
C GLU A 68 -1.66 -1.14 -18.55
N ALA A 69 -2.23 -0.12 -17.89
CA ALA A 69 -1.72 0.38 -16.63
C ALA A 69 -1.68 -0.74 -15.59
N CYS A 70 -0.54 -1.38 -15.48
CA CYS A 70 -0.29 -2.46 -14.55
C CYS A 70 -0.04 -1.86 -13.15
N PRO A 71 -0.45 -2.54 -12.06
CA PRO A 71 -0.21 -2.05 -10.70
C PRO A 71 1.26 -1.67 -10.47
N TYR A 72 1.49 -0.56 -9.78
CA TYR A 72 2.82 -0.14 -9.33
C TYR A 72 2.78 0.50 -7.92
N VAL A 73 3.95 0.59 -7.28
CA VAL A 73 4.14 1.34 -6.03
C VAL A 73 5.55 1.92 -5.98
N ALA A 74 5.66 3.17 -5.56
CA ALA A 74 6.93 3.77 -5.13
C ALA A 74 7.05 3.65 -3.60
N MET A 75 8.00 2.85 -3.15
CA MET A 75 8.41 2.73 -1.75
C MET A 75 9.56 3.70 -1.46
N PRO A 76 9.85 4.03 -0.19
CA PRO A 76 10.88 5.01 0.15
C PRO A 76 12.24 4.79 -0.52
N ASP A 77 12.65 3.54 -0.71
CA ASP A 77 13.96 3.11 -1.22
C ASP A 77 13.88 2.20 -2.45
N HIS A 78 12.70 1.90 -2.99
CA HIS A 78 12.57 1.07 -4.19
C HIS A 78 11.22 1.29 -4.89
N PHE A 79 11.11 0.78 -6.12
CA PHE A 79 9.90 0.84 -6.91
C PHE A 79 9.50 -0.56 -7.37
N HIS A 80 8.21 -0.89 -7.28
CA HIS A 80 7.66 -2.13 -7.83
C HIS A 80 6.66 -1.82 -8.92
N ALA A 81 6.67 -2.63 -9.97
CA ALA A 81 5.63 -2.58 -10.99
C ALA A 81 5.39 -3.95 -11.62
N LEU A 82 4.17 -4.14 -12.11
CA LEU A 82 3.88 -5.12 -13.14
C LEU A 82 4.07 -4.45 -14.51
N ILE A 83 4.60 -5.18 -15.48
CA ILE A 83 4.85 -4.71 -16.85
C ILE A 83 4.40 -5.80 -17.81
N ARG A 84 3.37 -5.51 -18.62
CA ARG A 84 2.91 -6.41 -19.67
C ARG A 84 3.58 -6.02 -20.98
N ILE A 85 4.46 -6.85 -21.52
CA ILE A 85 5.03 -6.67 -22.85
C ILE A 85 4.16 -7.45 -23.84
N PRO A 86 3.53 -6.79 -24.83
CA PRO A 86 2.72 -7.49 -25.82
C PRO A 86 3.60 -8.40 -26.68
N ARG A 87 3.03 -9.52 -27.16
CA ARG A 87 3.69 -10.31 -28.20
C ARG A 87 3.72 -9.51 -29.51
N PRO A 88 4.82 -9.54 -30.28
CA PRO A 88 4.83 -8.98 -31.62
C PRO A 88 3.78 -9.71 -32.47
N VAL A 89 2.75 -8.98 -32.92
CA VAL A 89 1.76 -9.48 -33.89
C VAL A 89 2.11 -8.86 -35.24
N GLY A 90 2.77 -9.65 -36.10
CA GLY A 90 3.09 -9.28 -37.48
C GLY A 90 4.45 -8.62 -37.67
N ALA A 91 5.04 -8.83 -38.85
CA ALA A 91 6.34 -8.32 -39.31
C ALA A 91 6.32 -6.79 -39.50
N GLY A 92 6.19 -6.04 -38.41
CA GLY A 92 6.36 -4.59 -38.39
C GLY A 92 7.82 -4.20 -38.14
N LEU A 93 8.33 -3.22 -38.90
CA LEU A 93 9.70 -2.67 -38.86
C LEU A 93 10.08 -1.94 -37.55
N VAL A 94 9.30 -2.12 -36.48
CA VAL A 94 9.52 -1.47 -35.19
C VAL A 94 10.15 -2.48 -34.23
N PRO A 95 11.33 -2.21 -33.64
CA PRO A 95 11.94 -3.11 -32.67
C PRO A 95 10.98 -3.35 -31.51
N ALA A 96 10.72 -4.63 -31.19
CA ALA A 96 10.00 -4.99 -29.98
C ALA A 96 10.79 -4.46 -28.78
N GLN A 97 10.16 -3.60 -27.97
CA GLN A 97 10.82 -3.07 -26.77
C GLN A 97 11.07 -4.18 -25.77
N SER A 98 12.30 -4.21 -25.27
CA SER A 98 12.65 -5.08 -24.17
C SER A 98 12.20 -4.48 -22.84
N LEU A 99 12.05 -5.34 -21.83
CA LEU A 99 11.88 -4.92 -20.45
C LEU A 99 12.97 -3.93 -19.99
N GLY A 100 14.19 -4.11 -20.51
CA GLY A 100 15.32 -3.24 -20.20
C GLY A 100 15.16 -1.82 -20.73
N ASP A 101 14.54 -1.66 -21.91
CA ASP A 101 14.30 -0.34 -22.51
C ASP A 101 13.27 0.45 -21.70
N ILE A 102 12.18 -0.20 -21.32
CA ILE A 102 11.12 0.37 -20.46
C ILE A 102 11.71 0.83 -19.12
N VAL A 103 12.44 -0.05 -18.43
CA VAL A 103 13.06 0.27 -17.13
C VAL A 103 14.14 1.35 -17.28
N GLY A 104 14.93 1.33 -18.35
CA GLY A 104 15.96 2.31 -18.63
C GLY A 104 15.38 3.72 -18.85
N ALA A 105 14.33 3.82 -19.67
CA ALA A 105 13.62 5.07 -19.89
C ALA A 105 13.00 5.61 -18.60
N PHE A 106 12.30 4.75 -17.84
CA PHE A 106 11.71 5.13 -16.55
C PHE A 106 12.77 5.66 -15.56
N LYS A 107 13.87 4.91 -15.36
CA LYS A 107 14.97 5.34 -14.49
C LYS A 107 15.53 6.70 -14.88
N SER A 108 15.70 6.93 -16.18
CA SER A 108 16.26 8.17 -16.73
C SER A 108 15.35 9.37 -16.50
N LEU A 109 14.04 9.20 -16.75
CA LEU A 109 13.03 10.24 -16.52
C LEU A 109 12.94 10.63 -15.05
N VAL A 110 12.93 9.64 -14.13
CA VAL A 110 12.90 9.92 -12.68
C VAL A 110 14.13 10.69 -12.25
N VAL A 111 15.33 10.31 -12.69
CA VAL A 111 16.57 11.04 -12.38
C VAL A 111 16.50 12.47 -12.88
N HIS A 112 16.02 12.68 -14.11
CA HIS A 112 15.94 14.00 -14.72
C HIS A 112 14.99 14.93 -13.96
N GLU A 113 13.78 14.46 -13.65
CA GLU A 113 12.81 15.25 -12.88
C GLU A 113 13.29 15.49 -11.45
N TYR A 114 13.91 14.49 -10.79
CA TYR A 114 14.50 14.67 -9.46
C TYR A 114 15.56 15.77 -9.45
N ILE A 115 16.45 15.81 -10.44
CA ILE A 115 17.47 16.87 -10.58
C ILE A 115 16.82 18.24 -10.74
N LYS A 116 15.71 18.37 -11.50
CA LYS A 116 14.98 19.64 -11.60
C LYS A 116 14.43 20.10 -10.26
N GLY A 117 13.82 19.18 -9.49
CA GLY A 117 13.31 19.51 -8.15
C GLY A 117 14.42 19.94 -7.18
N VAL A 118 15.59 19.30 -7.24
CA VAL A 118 16.78 19.74 -6.48
C VAL A 118 17.22 21.14 -6.89
N LYS A 119 17.33 21.42 -8.20
CA LYS A 119 17.70 22.75 -8.71
C LYS A 119 16.70 23.85 -8.33
N ALA A 120 15.42 23.48 -8.23
CA ALA A 120 14.35 24.38 -7.78
C ALA A 120 14.23 24.48 -6.25
N GLY A 121 15.10 23.83 -5.48
CA GLY A 121 15.07 23.86 -4.01
C GLY A 121 13.92 23.06 -3.37
N LYS A 122 13.21 22.23 -4.14
CA LYS A 122 12.08 21.42 -3.64
C LYS A 122 12.54 20.16 -2.91
N TRP A 123 13.64 19.54 -3.35
CA TRP A 123 14.09 18.22 -2.88
C TRP A 123 15.56 18.22 -2.45
N PRO A 124 15.94 17.32 -1.52
CA PRO A 124 17.31 17.24 -1.04
C PRO A 124 18.26 16.72 -2.13
N ARG A 125 19.51 17.19 -2.07
CA ARG A 125 20.61 16.67 -2.89
C ARG A 125 20.84 15.20 -2.60
N PHE A 126 21.31 14.47 -3.61
CA PHE A 126 21.61 13.04 -3.56
C PHE A 126 23.06 12.81 -4.01
N PRO A 127 23.72 11.70 -3.60
CA PRO A 127 25.16 11.47 -3.82
C PRO A 127 25.51 11.03 -5.25
N GLY A 128 24.77 11.51 -6.25
CA GLY A 128 25.06 11.32 -7.67
C GLY A 128 24.37 10.12 -8.34
N LYS A 129 23.85 9.14 -7.58
CA LYS A 129 23.08 8.01 -8.14
C LYS A 129 21.74 7.85 -7.43
N VAL A 130 20.65 7.83 -8.20
CA VAL A 130 19.30 7.54 -7.68
C VAL A 130 19.03 6.04 -7.64
N TRP A 131 19.46 5.29 -8.65
CA TRP A 131 19.10 3.87 -8.84
C TRP A 131 20.31 2.94 -8.74
N HIS A 132 20.07 1.68 -8.36
CA HIS A 132 20.99 0.59 -8.72
C HIS A 132 21.09 0.41 -10.24
N ARG A 133 22.24 -0.08 -10.72
CA ARG A 133 22.44 -0.37 -12.16
C ARG A 133 21.44 -1.41 -12.67
N ASN A 134 21.29 -2.52 -11.95
CA ASN A 134 20.36 -3.58 -12.29
C ASN A 134 18.99 -3.35 -11.64
N TYR A 135 18.04 -4.22 -11.97
CA TYR A 135 16.74 -4.35 -11.35
C TYR A 135 16.44 -5.84 -11.21
N TYR A 136 15.55 -6.20 -10.29
CA TYR A 136 15.06 -7.57 -10.17
C TYR A 136 13.81 -7.73 -11.02
N GLU A 137 13.66 -8.89 -11.63
CA GLU A 137 12.54 -9.22 -12.50
C GLU A 137 12.07 -10.66 -12.25
N CYS A 138 10.77 -10.89 -12.31
CA CYS A 138 10.16 -12.21 -12.21
C CYS A 138 9.05 -12.33 -13.27
N ILE A 139 9.03 -13.44 -14.00
CA ILE A 139 7.99 -13.70 -15.00
C ILE A 139 6.73 -14.19 -14.28
N VAL A 140 5.61 -13.51 -14.51
CA VAL A 140 4.30 -13.86 -13.96
C VAL A 140 3.62 -14.83 -14.92
N ARG A 141 3.58 -16.11 -14.54
CA ARG A 141 3.21 -17.22 -15.44
C ARG A 141 1.75 -17.64 -15.35
N ASN A 142 1.03 -17.25 -14.30
CA ASN A 142 -0.36 -17.65 -14.10
C ASN A 142 -1.20 -16.53 -13.46
N PRO A 143 -2.54 -16.57 -13.62
CA PRO A 143 -3.44 -15.55 -13.11
C PRO A 143 -3.42 -15.40 -11.59
N GLU A 144 -3.16 -16.48 -10.84
CA GLU A 144 -3.06 -16.42 -9.37
C GLU A 144 -1.85 -15.62 -8.90
N ALA A 145 -0.70 -15.81 -9.54
CA ALA A 145 0.51 -15.03 -9.29
C ALA A 145 0.32 -13.57 -9.69
N GLU A 146 -0.38 -13.30 -10.80
CA GLU A 146 -0.77 -11.94 -11.19
C GLU A 146 -1.65 -11.28 -10.13
N LYS A 147 -2.69 -11.97 -9.65
CA LYS A 147 -3.56 -11.47 -8.59
C LYS A 147 -2.78 -11.22 -7.30
N LYS A 148 -1.91 -12.15 -6.88
CA LYS A 148 -1.10 -12.03 -5.66
C LYS A 148 -0.08 -10.88 -5.72
N ILE A 149 0.60 -10.73 -6.85
CA ILE A 149 1.57 -9.65 -7.06
C ILE A 149 0.85 -8.30 -7.18
N GLY A 150 -0.25 -8.25 -7.92
CA GLY A 150 -1.12 -7.08 -8.00
C GLY A 150 -1.62 -6.66 -6.62
N GLY A 151 -2.07 -7.62 -5.81
CA GLY A 151 -2.45 -7.41 -4.41
C GLY A 151 -1.29 -6.86 -3.57
N TYR A 152 -0.10 -7.47 -3.64
CA TYR A 152 1.09 -6.97 -2.94
C TYR A 152 1.41 -5.51 -3.32
N ILE A 153 1.41 -5.19 -4.61
CA ILE A 153 1.71 -3.84 -5.10
C ILE A 153 0.66 -2.85 -4.62
N ARG A 154 -0.62 -3.17 -4.73
CA ARG A 154 -1.74 -2.33 -4.27
C ARG A 154 -1.76 -2.15 -2.76
N MET A 155 -1.33 -3.16 -2.01
CA MET A 155 -1.21 -3.12 -0.55
C MET A 155 -0.05 -2.25 -0.06
N ASN A 156 1.00 -2.09 -0.85
CA ASN A 156 2.25 -1.54 -0.38
C ASN A 156 2.24 -0.01 -0.12
N PRO A 157 1.49 0.83 -0.88
CA PRO A 157 1.21 2.21 -0.48
C PRO A 157 0.63 2.30 0.94
N TRP A 158 -0.17 1.29 1.31
CA TRP A 158 -0.78 1.15 2.63
C TRP A 158 0.07 0.35 3.62
N LYS A 159 1.31 -0.03 3.28
CA LYS A 159 2.30 -0.53 4.26
C LYS A 159 3.16 0.58 4.84
N CYS A 160 3.17 1.77 4.22
CA CYS A 160 3.84 2.95 4.78
C CYS A 160 3.01 3.49 5.95
N ILE A 161 3.40 3.10 7.16
CA ILE A 161 2.85 3.65 8.39
C ILE A 161 3.10 5.16 8.39
N SER A 162 2.03 5.93 8.24
CA SER A 162 2.07 7.39 8.34
C SER A 162 2.03 7.80 9.80
N HIS A 163 2.87 8.76 10.18
CA HIS A 163 2.80 9.41 11.49
C HIS A 163 1.86 10.61 11.39
N PHE A 164 0.77 10.60 12.15
CA PHE A 164 -0.18 11.70 12.24
C PHE A 164 0.23 12.63 13.39
N GLY A 165 -0.06 13.94 13.28
CA GLY A 165 0.38 15.02 14.18
C GLY A 165 0.04 14.87 15.68
N ASN A 166 -0.62 13.78 16.08
CA ASN A 166 -0.99 13.43 17.45
C ASN A 166 -0.19 12.23 18.01
N GLY A 167 0.91 11.84 17.34
CA GLY A 167 1.70 10.65 17.70
C GLY A 167 1.00 9.33 17.37
N MET A 168 -0.09 9.36 16.60
CA MET A 168 -0.77 8.18 16.08
C MET A 168 -0.11 7.71 14.79
N ARG A 169 -0.15 6.41 14.57
CA ARG A 169 0.42 5.74 13.38
C ARG A 169 -0.71 5.04 12.64
N GLY A 170 -0.69 5.04 11.31
CA GLY A 170 -1.78 4.41 10.54
C GLY A 170 -1.52 4.30 9.05
N ILE A 171 -2.42 3.62 8.38
CA ILE A 171 -2.41 3.39 6.93
C ILE A 171 -3.80 3.75 6.39
N GLY A 172 -3.90 4.38 5.23
CA GLY A 172 -5.20 4.83 4.70
C GLY A 172 -5.31 6.35 4.61
N ASN A 173 -6.54 6.83 4.55
CA ASN A 173 -6.85 8.25 4.41
C ASN A 173 -6.93 8.97 5.78
N PRO A 174 -5.93 9.79 6.17
CA PRO A 174 -5.97 10.50 7.45
C PRO A 174 -7.07 11.56 7.56
N ALA A 175 -7.60 12.06 6.43
CA ALA A 175 -8.63 13.09 6.45
C ALA A 175 -9.92 12.61 7.17
N LEU A 176 -10.14 11.30 7.23
CA LEU A 176 -11.26 10.70 7.96
C LEU A 176 -11.25 11.02 9.46
N LEU A 177 -10.08 11.28 10.06
CA LEU A 177 -9.99 11.69 11.48
C LEU A 177 -10.67 13.03 11.74
N ASN A 178 -10.62 13.94 10.77
CA ASN A 178 -11.13 15.30 10.89
C ASN A 178 -12.61 15.42 10.49
N GLY A 179 -13.17 14.41 9.80
CA GLY A 179 -14.58 14.38 9.43
C GLY A 179 -15.49 13.85 10.53
N SER A 180 -16.80 13.89 10.32
CA SER A 180 -17.79 13.34 11.26
C SER A 180 -17.65 11.83 11.40
N LYS A 181 -17.76 11.32 12.63
CA LYS A 181 -17.54 9.91 12.98
C LYS A 181 -18.64 9.37 13.88
N ILE A 182 -19.08 8.14 13.57
CA ILE A 182 -19.93 7.34 14.45
C ILE A 182 -19.10 6.18 15.03
N GLY A 183 -19.09 6.06 16.34
CA GLY A 183 -18.37 5.04 17.08
C GLY A 183 -19.15 3.74 17.09
N VAL A 184 -18.55 2.67 16.59
CA VAL A 184 -19.13 1.32 16.53
C VAL A 184 -18.51 0.47 17.64
N LEU A 185 -19.36 0.02 18.56
CA LEU A 185 -18.96 -0.88 19.65
C LEU A 185 -20.03 -1.95 19.83
N CYS A 186 -19.65 -3.21 19.96
CA CYS A 186 -20.61 -4.28 20.22
C CYS A 186 -20.02 -5.35 21.16
N SER A 187 -20.82 -5.78 22.12
CA SER A 187 -20.45 -6.88 23.02
C SER A 187 -20.28 -8.19 22.25
N ARG A 188 -19.32 -9.03 22.69
CA ARG A 188 -18.97 -10.27 22.00
C ARG A 188 -20.11 -11.29 21.92
N LYS A 189 -20.96 -11.35 22.95
CA LYS A 189 -22.13 -12.23 23.01
C LYS A 189 -23.36 -11.39 22.73
N VAL A 190 -23.97 -11.61 21.58
CA VAL A 190 -25.23 -10.95 21.17
C VAL A 190 -26.37 -11.96 21.21
N PRO A 191 -27.57 -11.55 21.64
CA PRO A 191 -28.74 -12.41 21.58
C PRO A 191 -29.13 -12.70 20.12
N PRO A 192 -29.75 -13.86 19.83
CA PRO A 192 -30.32 -14.14 18.52
C PRO A 192 -31.29 -13.03 18.07
N GLY A 193 -31.23 -12.65 16.79
CA GLY A 193 -32.08 -11.60 16.23
C GLY A 193 -31.63 -10.15 16.49
N CYS A 194 -30.50 -9.94 17.17
CA CYS A 194 -29.90 -8.62 17.31
C CYS A 194 -29.58 -8.01 15.93
N ASN A 195 -30.13 -6.83 15.64
CA ASN A 195 -29.88 -6.15 14.37
C ASN A 195 -28.47 -5.55 14.35
N LEU A 196 -27.61 -6.09 13.49
CA LEU A 196 -26.25 -5.61 13.25
C LEU A 196 -26.15 -4.78 11.96
N GLU A 197 -27.25 -4.31 11.39
CA GLU A 197 -27.24 -3.44 10.21
C GLU A 197 -26.83 -2.00 10.57
N PRO A 198 -25.74 -1.48 10.01
CA PRO A 198 -25.29 -0.12 10.29
C PRO A 198 -26.32 0.92 9.83
N PRO A 199 -26.59 1.98 10.63
CA PRO A 199 -27.45 3.06 10.18
C PRO A 199 -26.83 3.79 8.97
N PRO A 200 -27.62 4.46 8.13
CA PRO A 200 -27.07 5.37 7.13
C PRO A 200 -26.37 6.54 7.84
N PHE A 201 -25.17 6.88 7.38
CA PHE A 201 -24.38 7.96 7.96
C PHE A 201 -23.42 8.56 6.92
N ASP A 202 -23.49 9.87 6.69
CA ASP A 202 -22.52 10.59 5.85
C ASP A 202 -21.31 11.02 6.69
N GLY A 203 -20.46 10.06 6.98
CA GLY A 203 -19.26 10.21 7.78
C GLY A 203 -18.51 8.89 7.87
N ALA A 204 -17.60 8.75 8.83
CA ALA A 204 -16.82 7.52 9.01
C ALA A 204 -17.29 6.68 10.19
N PHE A 205 -17.33 5.36 10.02
CA PHE A 205 -17.57 4.40 11.08
C PHE A 205 -16.24 4.09 11.78
N LEU A 206 -16.12 4.46 13.05
CA LEU A 206 -14.92 4.28 13.86
C LEU A 206 -15.11 3.08 14.80
N GLY A 207 -14.29 2.04 14.67
CA GLY A 207 -14.43 0.84 15.49
C GLY A 207 -13.16 -0.01 15.58
N GLY A 208 -13.16 -0.94 16.54
CA GLY A 208 -12.10 -1.94 16.68
C GLY A 208 -12.28 -3.15 15.75
N PHE A 209 -13.53 -3.54 15.49
CA PHE A 209 -13.91 -4.65 14.62
C PHE A 209 -13.28 -6.01 14.98
N HIS A 210 -13.19 -6.31 16.28
CA HIS A 210 -12.53 -7.52 16.79
C HIS A 210 -13.50 -8.65 17.10
N SER A 211 -14.65 -8.31 17.68
CA SER A 211 -15.62 -9.31 18.09
C SER A 211 -16.35 -9.90 16.86
N PRO A 212 -16.87 -11.13 16.92
CA PRO A 212 -17.60 -11.70 15.79
C PRO A 212 -18.76 -10.82 15.29
N PRO A 213 -19.57 -10.17 16.16
CA PRO A 213 -20.57 -9.19 15.72
C PRO A 213 -19.96 -7.98 15.01
N GLU A 214 -18.87 -7.42 15.53
CA GLU A 214 -18.24 -6.26 14.89
C GLU A 214 -17.58 -6.62 13.55
N LYS A 215 -17.06 -7.84 13.38
CA LYS A 215 -16.56 -8.30 12.08
C LYS A 215 -17.67 -8.36 11.04
N GLN A 216 -18.85 -8.87 11.40
CA GLN A 216 -20.02 -8.84 10.50
C GLN A 216 -20.42 -7.41 10.13
N ILE A 217 -20.34 -6.47 11.09
CA ILE A 217 -20.58 -5.05 10.82
C ILE A 217 -19.54 -4.51 9.83
N LEU A 218 -18.26 -4.81 10.03
CA LEU A 218 -17.19 -4.38 9.14
C LEU A 218 -17.41 -4.87 7.71
N ASP A 219 -17.79 -6.14 7.54
CA ASP A 219 -18.06 -6.73 6.22
C ASP A 219 -19.18 -5.97 5.50
N ARG A 220 -20.28 -5.66 6.19
CA ARG A 220 -21.38 -4.85 5.61
C ARG A 220 -20.95 -3.43 5.22
N LEU A 221 -20.13 -2.79 6.05
CA LEU A 221 -19.60 -1.45 5.77
C LEU A 221 -18.68 -1.45 4.54
N LEU A 222 -17.87 -2.50 4.39
CA LEU A 222 -17.00 -2.69 3.22
C LEU A 222 -17.84 -2.88 1.95
N GLU A 223 -18.87 -3.74 2.00
CA GLU A 223 -19.77 -4.03 0.90
C GLU A 223 -20.58 -2.80 0.44
N ARG A 224 -21.11 -2.01 1.39
CA ARG A 224 -21.85 -0.78 1.11
C ARG A 224 -21.00 0.36 0.59
N GLY A 225 -19.67 0.26 0.74
CA GLY A 225 -18.76 1.32 0.35
C GLY A 225 -18.72 2.48 1.35
N ASP A 226 -19.04 2.25 2.62
CA ASP A 226 -18.99 3.26 3.67
C ASP A 226 -17.55 3.69 4.00
N ARG A 227 -17.38 4.86 4.65
CA ARG A 227 -16.06 5.31 5.14
C ARG A 227 -15.77 4.66 6.49
N ILE A 228 -14.56 4.14 6.69
CA ILE A 228 -14.22 3.29 7.85
C ILE A 228 -12.92 3.75 8.48
N ILE A 229 -12.92 3.88 9.80
CA ILE A 229 -11.71 4.01 10.62
C ILE A 229 -11.61 2.77 11.51
N CYS A 230 -10.66 1.89 11.21
CA CYS A 230 -10.43 0.63 11.90
C CYS A 230 -9.27 0.76 12.88
N CYS A 231 -9.47 0.32 14.13
CA CYS A 231 -8.45 0.30 15.17
C CYS A 231 -8.13 -1.14 15.58
N PRO A 232 -7.29 -1.86 14.82
CA PRO A 232 -6.95 -3.25 15.12
C PRO A 232 -6.24 -3.41 16.48
N ALA A 233 -6.20 -4.65 16.95
CA ALA A 233 -5.63 -5.02 18.24
C ALA A 233 -4.13 -5.29 18.16
N TRP A 234 -3.63 -5.46 16.94
CA TRP A 234 -2.24 -5.73 16.63
C TRP A 234 -1.56 -4.48 16.07
N GLY A 235 -0.25 -4.40 16.24
CA GLY A 235 0.58 -3.37 15.61
C GLY A 235 0.57 -3.45 14.08
N LEU A 236 0.89 -2.35 13.41
CA LEU A 236 0.92 -2.28 11.95
C LEU A 236 2.18 -2.93 11.36
N LYS A 237 3.22 -3.13 12.17
CA LYS A 237 4.47 -3.75 11.74
C LYS A 237 4.26 -5.23 11.41
N GLY A 238 4.40 -5.59 10.13
CA GLY A 238 4.20 -6.97 9.66
C GLY A 238 2.74 -7.37 9.43
N MET A 239 1.79 -6.44 9.54
CA MET A 239 0.37 -6.71 9.33
C MET A 239 0.09 -7.13 7.89
N HIS A 240 -0.64 -8.24 7.72
CA HIS A 240 -1.25 -8.61 6.46
C HIS A 240 -2.60 -7.90 6.32
N ILE A 241 -2.72 -6.99 5.36
CA ILE A 241 -3.98 -6.30 5.06
C ILE A 241 -4.91 -7.31 4.37
N PRO A 242 -6.13 -7.55 4.88
CA PRO A 242 -7.09 -8.43 4.21
C PRO A 242 -7.45 -7.92 2.81
N GLU A 243 -7.56 -8.82 1.82
CA GLU A 243 -7.92 -8.46 0.44
C GLU A 243 -9.26 -7.68 0.35
N ALA A 244 -10.21 -8.01 1.23
CA ALA A 244 -11.51 -7.34 1.31
C ALA A 244 -11.40 -5.83 1.64
N TRP A 245 -10.29 -5.38 2.22
CA TRP A 245 -10.10 -3.98 2.62
C TRP A 245 -9.53 -3.14 1.48
N LEU A 246 -8.94 -3.78 0.45
CA LEU A 246 -8.23 -3.10 -0.63
C LEU A 246 -9.11 -2.10 -1.39
N PRO A 247 -10.36 -2.42 -1.81
CA PRO A 247 -11.18 -1.46 -2.53
C PRO A 247 -11.47 -0.19 -1.73
N SER A 248 -11.66 -0.33 -0.41
CA SER A 248 -11.92 0.80 0.48
C SER A 248 -10.66 1.63 0.76
N LEU A 249 -9.50 1.00 0.86
CA LEU A 249 -8.21 1.70 0.94
C LEU A 249 -7.93 2.46 -0.37
N GLU A 250 -8.00 1.78 -1.53
CA GLU A 250 -7.81 2.37 -2.86
C GLU A 250 -8.74 3.55 -3.13
N ALA A 251 -10.00 3.46 -2.69
CA ALA A 251 -10.98 4.53 -2.83
C ALA A 251 -10.82 5.68 -1.79
N ASN A 252 -9.77 5.69 -0.98
CA ASN A 252 -9.56 6.65 0.13
C ASN A 252 -10.71 6.67 1.16
N ARG A 253 -11.45 5.58 1.29
CA ARG A 253 -12.57 5.43 2.22
C ARG A 253 -12.18 4.75 3.52
N MET A 254 -10.95 4.27 3.67
CA MET A 254 -10.51 3.56 4.86
C MET A 254 -9.28 4.18 5.50
N LEU A 255 -9.24 4.15 6.84
CA LEU A 255 -8.07 4.43 7.67
C LEU A 255 -7.92 3.31 8.70
N VAL A 256 -6.73 2.76 8.84
CA VAL A 256 -6.39 1.76 9.86
C VAL A 256 -5.37 2.40 10.81
N LEU A 257 -5.70 2.45 12.10
CA LEU A 257 -4.90 3.10 13.13
C LEU A 257 -4.18 2.08 14.02
N GLU A 258 -2.90 2.30 14.25
CA GLU A 258 -2.12 1.59 15.25
C GLU A 258 -2.47 2.11 16.64
N MET A 259 -2.82 1.18 17.52
CA MET A 259 -3.03 1.46 18.93
C MET A 259 -1.74 1.26 19.73
N LYS A 260 -1.54 2.08 20.77
CA LYS A 260 -0.29 2.09 21.56
C LYS A 260 -0.04 0.79 22.33
N ASN A 261 -1.10 0.04 22.69
CA ASN A 261 -0.98 -1.26 23.33
C ASN A 261 -1.41 -2.39 22.36
N PRO A 262 -0.47 -3.15 21.77
CA PRO A 262 -0.76 -4.25 20.87
C PRO A 262 -0.94 -5.61 21.56
N GLU A 263 -0.88 -5.70 22.89
CA GLU A 263 -0.78 -6.98 23.62
C GLU A 263 -2.07 -7.83 23.62
N GLY A 264 -3.14 -7.36 22.96
CA GLY A 264 -4.36 -8.14 22.76
C GLY A 264 -5.12 -8.48 24.06
N ASP A 265 -4.76 -7.86 25.18
CA ASP A 265 -5.29 -8.10 26.50
C ASP A 265 -6.57 -7.29 26.79
N LEU A 266 -7.15 -7.51 27.98
CA LEU A 266 -8.36 -6.82 28.43
C LEU A 266 -8.15 -5.29 28.47
N ALA A 267 -6.97 -4.83 28.88
CA ALA A 267 -6.62 -3.42 28.97
C ALA A 267 -6.51 -2.76 27.58
N ALA A 268 -5.95 -3.45 26.59
CA ALA A 268 -5.91 -2.99 25.21
C ALA A 268 -7.32 -2.90 24.62
N ALA A 269 -8.20 -3.88 24.89
CA ALA A 269 -9.60 -3.81 24.47
C ALA A 269 -10.33 -2.62 25.09
N GLU A 270 -10.13 -2.36 26.38
CA GLU A 270 -10.71 -1.20 27.07
C GLU A 270 -10.19 0.13 26.50
N GLN A 271 -8.87 0.24 26.28
CA GLN A 271 -8.24 1.43 25.69
C GLN A 271 -8.83 1.75 24.32
N ARG A 272 -9.03 0.73 23.47
CA ARG A 272 -9.67 0.91 22.15
C ARG A 272 -11.10 1.38 22.27
N ASN A 273 -11.90 0.76 23.13
CA ASN A 273 -13.28 1.15 23.34
C ASN A 273 -13.38 2.60 23.81
N ARG A 274 -12.51 3.00 24.76
CA ARG A 274 -12.42 4.36 25.25
C ARG A 274 -12.00 5.34 24.16
N PHE A 275 -11.07 4.95 23.29
CA PHE A 275 -10.68 5.75 22.14
C PHE A 275 -11.84 5.97 21.18
N VAL A 276 -12.61 4.93 20.84
CA VAL A 276 -13.81 5.05 19.99
C VAL A 276 -14.82 5.98 20.63
N LEU A 277 -15.11 5.82 21.93
CA LEU A 277 -16.06 6.66 22.67
C LEU A 277 -15.66 8.13 22.76
N LYS A 278 -14.36 8.41 22.81
CA LYS A 278 -13.80 9.77 22.90
C LYS A 278 -13.74 10.47 21.55
N ASN A 279 -13.46 9.72 20.48
CA ASN A 279 -13.19 10.30 19.15
C ASN A 279 -14.39 10.25 18.22
N ALA A 280 -15.53 9.70 18.60
CA ALA A 280 -16.74 9.74 17.78
C ALA A 280 -17.78 10.73 18.35
N GLU A 281 -18.41 11.54 17.50
CA GLU A 281 -19.45 12.48 17.94
C GLU A 281 -20.77 11.75 18.22
N ARG A 282 -20.99 10.63 17.52
CA ARG A 282 -22.15 9.75 17.70
C ARG A 282 -21.69 8.35 18.07
N ARG A 283 -22.56 7.58 18.71
CA ARG A 283 -22.30 6.20 19.10
C ARG A 283 -23.42 5.31 18.57
N TRP A 284 -23.04 4.19 17.99
CA TRP A 284 -23.97 3.14 17.61
C TRP A 284 -23.51 1.84 18.24
N ILE A 285 -24.35 1.34 19.15
CA ILE A 285 -24.04 0.19 20.01
C ILE A 285 -25.19 -0.80 19.86
N PRO A 286 -25.10 -1.75 18.92
CA PRO A 286 -26.19 -2.71 18.66
C PRO A 286 -26.56 -3.53 19.89
N HIS A 287 -25.57 -3.88 20.70
CA HIS A 287 -25.78 -4.60 21.95
C HIS A 287 -24.64 -4.36 22.96
N ALA A 288 -25.04 -4.12 24.21
CA ALA A 288 -24.15 -4.11 25.37
C ALA A 288 -24.63 -5.15 26.39
N THR A 289 -23.81 -6.18 26.66
CA THR A 289 -24.16 -7.20 27.65
C THR A 289 -24.16 -6.58 29.06
N PRO A 290 -25.26 -6.68 29.84
CA PRO A 290 -25.33 -6.14 31.19
C PRO A 290 -24.18 -6.64 32.07
N GLY A 291 -23.58 -5.74 32.85
CA GLY A 291 -22.44 -6.05 33.74
C GLY A 291 -21.11 -6.35 33.02
N GLY A 292 -21.08 -6.40 31.69
CA GLY A 292 -19.86 -6.57 30.90
C GLY A 292 -19.01 -5.30 30.77
N MET A 293 -17.80 -5.43 30.24
CA MET A 293 -16.85 -4.30 30.05
C MET A 293 -17.49 -3.11 29.34
N LEU A 294 -18.15 -3.35 28.19
CA LEU A 294 -18.76 -2.28 27.40
C LEU A 294 -19.86 -1.55 28.20
N ALA A 295 -20.72 -2.29 28.92
CA ALA A 295 -21.76 -1.68 29.75
C ALA A 295 -21.16 -0.83 30.88
N ARG A 296 -20.07 -1.27 31.51
CA ARG A 296 -19.37 -0.49 32.55
C ARG A 296 -18.75 0.79 31.99
N LEU A 297 -18.16 0.72 30.80
CA LEU A 297 -17.59 1.89 30.11
C LEU A 297 -18.63 2.92 29.67
N LEU A 298 -19.88 2.49 29.46
CA LEU A 298 -20.98 3.38 29.09
C LEU A 298 -21.67 4.00 30.31
N ALA A 299 -21.52 3.39 31.48
CA ALA A 299 -22.13 3.85 32.73
C ALA A 299 -21.26 4.86 33.50
N GLY A 300 -19.98 4.98 33.16
CA GLY A 300 -19.06 5.99 33.70
C GLY A 300 -18.83 7.13 32.71
#